data_AF-A0AAU8N3K4-F1
#
_entry.id   AF-A0AAU8N3K4-F1
#
_cell.length_a   1.000
_cell.length_b   1.000
_cell.length_c   1.000
_cell.angle_alpha   90.00
_cell.angle_beta   90.00
_cell.angle_gamma   90.00
#
_symmetry.space_group_name_H-M   'P 1'
#
loop_
_entity.id
_entity.type
_entity.pdbx_description
1 polymer ?
#
loop_
_entity_poly.entity_id
_entity_poly.type
_entity_poly.pdbx_seq_one_letter_code
_entity_poly.pdbx_strand_id
1 'polypeptide(L)'
;MAPTPGADRATRPPLLGRGQLIGLVVILALLAASLVTGEYSILSGADGTQLFLGVRVPRTIALVLSGAAMAMSGLVMQALTQNRFVEPTTTGTTEWAGLGLLAVTILLPNATVLTRMVGAVTAAFAGTMIFFLILRRISLRSSLLVPIVGIMLGAVVSAVSTFIALEADALQSLGVWFQGSFTSVYRGQYEVLWIVLAVVLAVFAYADRLTAAGLGEDMATTIGLDYRRAVMIGTGLIAIATGVVTVVVGSLPFLGLIVPNIVSMRRGDDLRSNLPWVCLLGVGIVTVCDLVARTIISPFEVPVAVILGLVGAAVFILLIIGQVRKGIV
;
A
#
# COMPACT_ATOMS: atom_id res chain seq x y z
N MET A 1 17.04 34.91 -43.25
CA MET A 1 16.44 35.18 -41.93
C MET A 1 15.69 33.92 -41.52
N ALA A 2 16.33 33.04 -40.76
CA ALA A 2 15.73 31.75 -40.36
C ALA A 2 14.70 32.00 -39.25
N PRO A 3 13.52 31.36 -39.27
CA PRO A 3 12.56 31.49 -38.19
C PRO A 3 13.08 30.75 -36.95
N THR A 4 13.08 31.48 -35.82
CA THR A 4 13.34 30.94 -34.48
C THR A 4 12.32 29.85 -34.15
N PRO A 5 12.72 28.67 -33.64
CA PRO A 5 11.76 27.72 -33.09
C PRO A 5 11.16 28.33 -31.83
N GLY A 6 9.87 28.62 -31.87
CA GLY A 6 9.10 29.00 -30.69
C GLY A 6 9.19 27.91 -29.63
N ALA A 7 9.48 28.31 -28.40
CA ALA A 7 9.37 27.46 -27.23
C ALA A 7 7.89 27.08 -27.03
N ASP A 8 7.47 25.98 -27.63
CA ASP A 8 6.10 25.48 -27.49
C ASP A 8 5.95 24.68 -26.19
N ARG A 9 5.32 25.36 -25.22
CA ARG A 9 4.21 24.92 -24.36
C ARG A 9 4.32 23.53 -23.71
N ALA A 10 4.35 23.55 -22.37
CA ALA A 10 4.25 22.41 -21.47
C ALA A 10 3.35 21.27 -22.00
N THR A 11 3.97 20.17 -22.40
CA THR A 11 3.35 18.90 -22.81
C THR A 11 2.84 18.09 -21.61
N ARG A 12 2.12 18.73 -20.69
CA ARG A 12 1.53 18.05 -19.55
C ARG A 12 0.06 17.76 -19.86
N PRO A 13 -0.32 16.53 -20.24
CA PRO A 13 -1.73 16.18 -20.33
C PRO A 13 -2.40 16.46 -18.98
N PRO A 14 -3.65 16.96 -18.97
CA PRO A 14 -4.34 17.25 -17.72
C PRO A 14 -4.46 15.98 -16.88
N LEU A 15 -4.23 16.11 -15.57
CA LEU A 15 -4.30 15.02 -14.59
C LEU A 15 -5.70 14.38 -14.47
N LEU A 16 -6.74 15.00 -15.06
CA LEU A 16 -8.14 14.56 -15.08
C LEU A 16 -8.66 14.43 -16.53
N GLY A 17 -8.43 13.28 -17.14
CA GLY A 17 -9.13 12.82 -18.33
C GLY A 17 -10.54 12.31 -18.01
N ARG A 18 -11.38 12.19 -19.04
CA ARG A 18 -12.78 11.71 -18.93
C ARG A 18 -12.94 10.39 -18.18
N GLY A 19 -11.99 9.46 -18.35
CA GLY A 19 -12.01 8.19 -17.62
C GLY A 19 -11.77 8.34 -16.12
N GLN A 20 -10.94 9.28 -15.69
CA GLN A 20 -10.68 9.54 -14.26
C GLN A 20 -11.89 10.19 -13.59
N LEU A 21 -12.63 11.03 -14.32
CA LEU A 21 -13.90 11.59 -13.85
C LEU A 21 -14.93 10.51 -13.58
N ILE A 22 -15.08 9.53 -14.50
CA ILE A 22 -15.99 8.39 -14.30
C ILE A 22 -15.54 7.56 -13.10
N GLY A 23 -14.24 7.23 -13.02
CA GLY A 23 -13.69 6.51 -11.86
C GLY A 23 -13.92 7.25 -10.54
N LEU A 24 -13.76 8.57 -10.53
CA LEU A 24 -14.01 9.40 -9.36
C LEU A 24 -15.47 9.36 -8.94
N VAL A 25 -16.42 9.46 -9.89
CA VAL A 25 -17.87 9.37 -9.59
C VAL A 25 -18.21 8.01 -8.98
N VAL A 26 -17.68 6.91 -9.55
CA VAL A 26 -17.89 5.56 -9.01
C VAL A 26 -17.35 5.45 -7.59
N ILE A 27 -16.15 5.98 -7.33
CA ILE A 27 -15.56 5.96 -5.99
C ILE A 27 -16.37 6.81 -5.02
N LEU A 28 -16.80 8.01 -5.41
CA LEU A 28 -17.66 8.84 -4.57
C LEU A 28 -18.97 8.13 -4.20
N ALA A 29 -19.56 7.39 -5.14
CA ALA A 29 -20.74 6.56 -4.86
C ALA A 29 -20.42 5.42 -3.87
N LEU A 30 -19.28 4.75 -4.00
CA LEU A 30 -18.82 3.72 -3.07
C LEU A 30 -18.52 4.28 -1.66
N LEU A 31 -17.93 5.47 -1.59
CA LEU A 31 -17.64 6.14 -0.31
C LEU A 31 -18.95 6.60 0.36
N ALA A 32 -19.91 7.11 -0.41
CA ALA A 32 -21.25 7.42 0.09
C ALA A 32 -21.94 6.15 0.61
N ALA A 33 -21.84 5.03 -0.11
CA ALA A 33 -22.33 3.74 0.38
C ALA A 33 -21.63 3.35 1.70
N SER A 34 -20.31 3.44 1.79
CA SER A 34 -19.53 3.14 3.01
C SER A 34 -19.98 3.96 4.24
N LEU A 35 -20.36 5.23 4.03
CA LEU A 35 -20.88 6.11 5.09
C LEU A 35 -22.28 5.70 5.55
N VAL A 36 -23.10 5.15 4.67
CA VAL A 36 -24.48 4.73 4.97
C VAL A 36 -24.55 3.27 5.44
N THR A 37 -23.58 2.43 5.07
CA THR A 37 -23.50 1.03 5.49
C THR A 37 -23.07 0.89 6.95
N GLY A 38 -23.97 0.34 7.77
CA GLY A 38 -23.73 -0.08 9.15
C GLY A 38 -25.05 -0.44 9.82
N GLU A 39 -25.00 -1.34 10.80
CA GLU A 39 -26.19 -1.92 11.43
C GLU A 39 -27.03 -0.89 12.20
N TYR A 40 -26.38 0.06 12.88
CA TYR A 40 -27.08 1.11 13.62
C TYR A 40 -27.60 2.20 12.67
N SER A 41 -28.91 2.46 12.69
CA SER A 41 -29.53 3.52 11.91
C SER A 41 -29.11 4.91 12.43
N ILE A 42 -28.35 5.62 11.60
CA ILE A 42 -27.81 6.96 11.88
C ILE A 42 -28.93 8.01 11.97
N LEU A 43 -30.04 7.79 11.26
CA LEU A 43 -31.12 8.77 11.09
C LEU A 43 -32.21 8.64 12.16
N SER A 44 -32.31 7.50 12.84
CA SER A 44 -33.37 7.23 13.82
C SER A 44 -32.87 7.11 15.26
N GLY A 45 -31.55 6.98 15.47
CA GLY A 45 -30.95 6.89 16.81
C GLY A 45 -30.54 8.24 17.37
N ALA A 46 -30.78 8.47 18.67
CA ALA A 46 -30.35 9.69 19.37
C ALA A 46 -28.83 9.95 19.27
N ASP A 47 -28.03 8.87 19.20
CA ASP A 47 -26.57 8.92 19.10
C ASP A 47 -26.04 8.83 17.66
N GLY A 48 -26.93 8.90 16.66
CA GLY A 48 -26.56 8.71 15.25
C GLY A 48 -25.43 9.64 14.77
N THR A 49 -25.46 10.90 15.18
CA THR A 49 -24.41 11.89 14.84
C THR A 49 -23.05 11.51 15.43
N GLN A 50 -23.02 11.00 16.66
CA GLN A 50 -21.78 10.59 17.32
C GLN A 50 -21.17 9.36 16.65
N LEU A 51 -22.00 8.37 16.28
CA LEU A 51 -21.54 7.18 15.58
C LEU A 51 -21.06 7.51 14.15
N PHE A 52 -21.73 8.43 13.47
CA PHE A 52 -21.33 8.90 12.14
C PHE A 52 -19.95 9.56 12.16
N LEU A 53 -19.76 10.55 13.04
CA LEU A 53 -18.50 11.31 13.13
C LEU A 53 -17.39 10.57 13.88
N GLY A 54 -17.74 9.68 14.79
CA GLY A 54 -16.81 8.95 15.64
C GLY A 54 -16.25 7.67 15.01
N VAL A 55 -17.01 7.02 14.11
CA VAL A 55 -16.66 5.72 13.53
C VAL A 55 -16.74 5.73 12.00
N ARG A 56 -17.89 6.11 11.42
CA ARG A 56 -18.10 5.94 9.97
C ARG A 56 -17.19 6.84 9.12
N VAL A 57 -17.12 8.13 9.45
CA VAL A 57 -16.24 9.08 8.76
C VAL A 57 -14.76 8.70 8.92
N PRO A 58 -14.24 8.44 10.15
CA PRO A 58 -12.88 7.93 10.35
C PRO A 58 -12.56 6.69 9.51
N ARG A 59 -13.47 5.71 9.51
CA ARG A 59 -13.29 4.48 8.74
C ARG A 59 -13.24 4.74 7.24
N THR A 60 -14.14 5.55 6.70
CA THR A 60 -14.13 5.90 5.27
C THR A 60 -12.87 6.66 4.87
N ILE A 61 -12.39 7.58 5.71
CA ILE A 61 -11.11 8.28 5.47
C ILE A 61 -9.95 7.27 5.47
N ALA A 62 -9.94 6.33 6.42
CA ALA A 62 -8.90 5.32 6.48
C ALA A 62 -8.89 4.41 5.25
N LEU A 63 -10.06 4.00 4.73
CA LEU A 63 -10.16 3.24 3.48
C LEU A 63 -9.51 3.99 2.30
N VAL A 64 -9.76 5.29 2.19
CA VAL A 64 -9.20 6.13 1.14
C VAL A 64 -7.67 6.24 1.28
N LEU A 65 -7.20 6.57 2.48
CA LEU A 65 -5.78 6.82 2.72
C LEU A 65 -4.95 5.53 2.61
N SER A 66 -5.38 4.44 3.24
CA SER A 66 -4.66 3.16 3.18
C SER A 66 -4.73 2.53 1.79
N GLY A 67 -5.90 2.55 1.15
CA GLY A 67 -6.08 2.00 -0.20
C GLY A 67 -5.23 2.70 -1.25
N ALA A 68 -5.21 4.04 -1.25
CA ALA A 68 -4.38 4.81 -2.16
C ALA A 68 -2.88 4.56 -1.93
N ALA A 69 -2.45 4.53 -0.66
CA ALA A 69 -1.04 4.45 -0.33
C ALA A 69 -0.45 3.05 -0.47
N MET A 70 -1.19 2.00 -0.15
CA MET A 70 -0.72 0.63 -0.32
C MET A 70 -0.63 0.27 -1.81
N ALA A 71 -1.62 0.69 -2.62
CA ALA A 71 -1.57 0.53 -4.06
C ALA A 71 -0.39 1.31 -4.69
N MET A 72 -0.19 2.56 -4.26
CA MET A 72 0.95 3.38 -4.69
C MET A 72 2.29 2.78 -4.24
N SER A 73 2.38 2.29 -3.02
CA SER A 73 3.61 1.67 -2.49
C SER A 73 3.99 0.45 -3.30
N GLY A 74 3.00 -0.33 -3.74
CA GLY A 74 3.19 -1.39 -4.72
C GLY A 74 3.80 -0.90 -6.04
N LEU A 75 3.22 0.15 -6.65
CA LEU A 75 3.74 0.73 -7.91
C LEU A 75 5.19 1.20 -7.76
N VAL A 76 5.51 1.92 -6.67
CA VAL A 76 6.88 2.38 -6.40
C VAL A 76 7.81 1.20 -6.15
N MET A 77 7.36 0.20 -5.37
CA MET A 77 8.17 -0.99 -5.08
C MET A 77 8.54 -1.73 -6.37
N GLN A 78 7.55 -1.95 -7.24
CA GLN A 78 7.74 -2.59 -8.55
C GLN A 78 8.73 -1.84 -9.43
N ALA A 79 8.67 -0.50 -9.43
CA ALA A 79 9.63 0.33 -10.16
C ALA A 79 11.04 0.17 -9.60
N LEU A 80 11.22 0.29 -8.28
CA LEU A 80 12.54 0.20 -7.65
C LEU A 80 13.18 -1.19 -7.77
N THR A 81 12.38 -2.26 -7.73
CA THR A 81 12.88 -3.65 -7.91
C THR A 81 12.92 -4.09 -9.35
N GLN A 82 12.40 -3.27 -10.29
CA GLN A 82 12.22 -3.61 -11.70
C GLN A 82 11.48 -4.94 -11.88
N ASN A 83 10.46 -5.16 -11.03
CA ASN A 83 9.78 -6.45 -10.96
C ASN A 83 8.30 -6.26 -10.62
N ARG A 84 7.43 -6.76 -11.49
CA ARG A 84 5.97 -6.60 -11.40
C ARG A 84 5.31 -7.51 -10.36
N PHE A 85 6.01 -8.51 -9.85
CA PHE A 85 5.51 -9.48 -8.86
C PHE A 85 5.82 -9.08 -7.42
N VAL A 86 6.16 -7.81 -7.20
CA VAL A 86 6.64 -7.31 -5.92
C VAL A 86 5.68 -6.27 -5.35
N GLU A 87 5.44 -6.34 -4.05
CA GLU A 87 4.75 -5.35 -3.23
C GLU A 87 5.33 -5.37 -1.79
N PRO A 88 4.95 -4.43 -0.89
CA PRO A 88 5.49 -4.40 0.47
C PRO A 88 5.33 -5.73 1.24
N THR A 89 4.21 -6.43 1.09
CA THR A 89 3.94 -7.74 1.71
C THR A 89 4.76 -8.89 1.11
N THR A 90 5.17 -8.81 -0.16
CA THR A 90 6.04 -9.85 -0.76
C THR A 90 7.52 -9.58 -0.52
N THR A 91 7.92 -8.36 -0.15
CA THR A 91 9.31 -8.00 0.19
C THR A 91 9.65 -8.21 1.65
N GLY A 92 8.69 -8.63 2.48
CA GLY A 92 8.86 -8.73 3.93
C GLY A 92 8.63 -7.42 4.67
N THR A 93 8.36 -6.30 3.99
CA THR A 93 8.32 -4.96 4.61
C THR A 93 7.24 -4.87 5.69
N THR A 94 6.09 -5.52 5.47
CA THR A 94 4.99 -5.58 6.45
C THR A 94 5.37 -6.42 7.67
N GLU A 95 6.10 -7.52 7.48
CA GLU A 95 6.58 -8.39 8.55
C GLU A 95 7.60 -7.66 9.42
N TRP A 96 8.51 -6.89 8.81
CA TRP A 96 9.44 -6.02 9.52
C TRP A 96 8.71 -4.90 10.28
N ALA A 97 7.67 -4.30 9.70
CA ALA A 97 6.83 -3.32 10.40
C ALA A 97 6.16 -3.95 11.63
N GLY A 98 5.64 -5.17 11.49
CA GLY A 98 5.04 -5.95 12.57
C GLY A 98 6.03 -6.27 13.69
N LEU A 99 7.26 -6.68 13.35
CA LEU A 99 8.32 -6.90 14.33
C LEU A 99 8.68 -5.60 15.09
N GLY A 100 8.80 -4.47 14.39
CA GLY A 100 9.05 -3.18 15.02
C GLY A 100 7.94 -2.73 15.96
N LEU A 101 6.68 -2.93 15.54
CA LEU A 101 5.51 -2.67 16.37
C LEU A 101 5.50 -3.56 17.62
N LEU A 102 5.78 -4.85 17.47
CA LEU A 102 5.85 -5.82 18.56
C LEU A 102 6.96 -5.41 19.56
N ALA A 103 8.16 -5.11 19.05
CA ALA A 103 9.29 -4.71 19.88
C ALA A 103 8.98 -3.45 20.71
N VAL A 104 8.41 -2.41 20.10
CA VAL A 104 8.02 -1.20 20.86
C VAL A 104 6.91 -1.50 21.87
N THR A 105 5.95 -2.34 21.51
CA THR A 105 4.83 -2.68 22.42
C THR A 105 5.31 -3.43 23.67
N ILE A 106 6.31 -4.30 23.52
CA ILE A 106 6.89 -5.06 24.64
C ILE A 106 7.85 -4.18 25.46
N LEU A 107 8.76 -3.47 24.80
CA LEU A 107 9.79 -2.67 25.48
C LEU A 107 9.22 -1.39 26.11
N LEU A 108 8.16 -0.83 25.53
CA LEU A 108 7.51 0.40 25.96
C LEU A 108 5.98 0.20 25.96
N PRO A 109 5.40 -0.49 26.97
CA PRO A 109 3.96 -0.81 27.00
C PRO A 109 3.05 0.43 26.90
N ASN A 110 3.47 1.52 27.56
CA ASN A 110 2.77 2.81 27.58
C ASN A 110 3.13 3.72 26.39
N ALA A 111 3.80 3.19 25.35
CA ALA A 111 4.14 3.94 24.16
C ALA A 111 2.88 4.49 23.48
N THR A 112 2.96 5.77 23.09
CA THR A 112 1.93 6.40 22.27
C THR A 112 1.84 5.72 20.90
N VAL A 113 0.70 5.91 20.21
CA VAL A 113 0.52 5.45 18.83
C VAL A 113 1.64 5.94 17.93
N LEU A 114 2.09 7.19 18.09
CA LEU A 114 3.19 7.75 17.30
C LEU A 114 4.52 7.04 17.57
N THR A 115 4.83 6.70 18.83
CA THR A 115 6.04 5.95 19.18
C THR A 115 6.04 4.56 18.57
N ARG A 116 4.90 3.86 18.63
CA ARG A 116 4.69 2.55 17.98
C ARG A 116 4.87 2.65 16.46
N MET A 117 4.38 3.72 15.84
CA MET A 117 4.58 4.01 14.42
C MET A 117 6.04 4.23 14.06
N VAL A 118 6.79 5.00 14.85
CA VAL A 118 8.22 5.18 14.60
C VAL A 118 8.94 3.84 14.64
N GLY A 119 8.61 2.97 15.60
CA GLY A 119 9.13 1.60 15.66
C GLY A 119 8.81 0.78 14.41
N ALA A 120 7.54 0.76 13.99
CA ALA A 120 7.11 0.03 12.80
C ALA A 120 7.78 0.56 11.52
N VAL A 121 7.83 1.88 11.33
CA VAL A 121 8.43 2.52 10.14
C VAL A 121 9.94 2.31 10.09
N THR A 122 10.63 2.42 11.22
CA THR A 122 12.09 2.21 11.26
C THR A 122 12.45 0.76 10.97
N ALA A 123 11.73 -0.21 11.55
CA ALA A 123 11.92 -1.62 11.25
C ALA A 123 11.56 -1.95 9.80
N ALA A 124 10.44 -1.43 9.28
CA ALA A 124 10.05 -1.58 7.87
C ALA A 124 11.14 -1.08 6.92
N PHE A 125 11.66 0.13 7.17
CA PHE A 125 12.74 0.71 6.36
C PHE A 125 14.02 -0.13 6.41
N ALA A 126 14.44 -0.56 7.61
CA ALA A 126 15.60 -1.43 7.78
C ALA A 126 15.41 -2.75 7.04
N GLY A 127 14.22 -3.34 7.14
CA GLY A 127 13.85 -4.58 6.47
C GLY A 127 13.89 -4.48 4.96
N THR A 128 13.28 -3.45 4.37
CA THR A 128 13.33 -3.23 2.93
C THR A 128 14.76 -2.96 2.44
N MET A 129 15.59 -2.26 3.24
CA MET A 129 17.01 -2.09 2.94
C MET A 129 17.77 -3.42 2.94
N ILE A 130 17.53 -4.29 3.94
CA ILE A 130 18.09 -5.65 3.99
C ILE A 130 17.68 -6.44 2.74
N PHE A 131 16.41 -6.37 2.36
CA PHE A 131 15.91 -7.00 1.13
C PHE A 131 16.67 -6.50 -0.12
N PHE A 132 16.85 -5.18 -0.30
CA PHE A 132 17.63 -4.64 -1.42
C PHE A 132 19.11 -5.04 -1.38
N LEU A 133 19.72 -5.12 -0.19
CA LEU A 133 21.10 -5.58 -0.02
C LEU A 133 21.27 -7.03 -0.47
N ILE A 134 20.33 -7.90 -0.12
CA ILE A 134 20.33 -9.30 -0.53
C ILE A 134 20.12 -9.39 -2.04
N LEU A 135 19.17 -8.64 -2.60
CA LEU A 135 18.89 -8.63 -4.03
C LEU A 135 20.10 -8.17 -4.87
N ARG A 136 20.91 -7.25 -4.34
CA ARG A 136 22.18 -6.81 -4.96
C ARG A 136 23.22 -7.92 -5.05
N ARG A 137 23.18 -8.92 -4.16
CA ARG A 137 24.14 -10.04 -4.14
C ARG A 137 23.75 -11.18 -5.09
N ILE A 138 22.54 -11.16 -5.63
CA ILE A 138 22.03 -12.22 -6.51
C ILE A 138 22.27 -11.82 -7.97
N SER A 139 23.10 -12.61 -8.66
CA SER A 139 23.54 -12.38 -10.04
C SER A 139 22.45 -12.69 -11.08
N LEU A 140 21.62 -13.69 -10.83
CA LEU A 140 20.51 -14.09 -11.71
C LEU A 140 19.18 -13.66 -11.09
N ARG A 141 18.61 -12.57 -11.59
CA ARG A 141 17.31 -12.07 -11.14
C ARG A 141 16.23 -12.53 -12.10
N SER A 142 15.75 -13.75 -11.93
CA SER A 142 14.51 -14.13 -12.61
C SER A 142 13.34 -13.36 -11.99
N SER A 143 12.30 -13.12 -12.79
CA SER A 143 11.12 -12.37 -12.35
C SER A 143 10.46 -13.00 -11.10
N LEU A 144 10.55 -14.31 -10.93
CA LEU A 144 10.00 -15.03 -9.78
C LEU A 144 10.94 -15.07 -8.57
N LEU A 145 12.26 -14.97 -8.76
CA LEU A 145 13.21 -15.08 -7.67
C LEU A 145 13.10 -13.90 -6.69
N VAL A 146 12.86 -12.69 -7.19
CA VAL A 146 12.77 -11.47 -6.37
C VAL A 146 11.69 -11.58 -5.28
N PRO A 147 10.41 -11.90 -5.60
CA PRO A 147 9.40 -12.09 -4.55
C PRO A 147 9.67 -13.32 -3.68
N ILE A 148 10.25 -14.41 -4.20
CA ILE A 148 10.59 -15.58 -3.37
C ILE A 148 11.57 -15.20 -2.26
N VAL A 149 12.61 -14.43 -2.58
CA VAL A 149 13.58 -13.94 -1.59
C VAL A 149 12.88 -13.12 -0.51
N GLY A 150 11.97 -12.22 -0.90
CA GLY A 150 11.23 -11.41 0.03
C GLY A 150 10.29 -12.21 0.93
N ILE A 151 9.57 -13.20 0.37
CA ILE A 151 8.71 -14.12 1.14
C ILE A 151 9.55 -14.94 2.14
N MET A 152 10.71 -15.43 1.73
CA MET A 152 11.61 -16.18 2.62
C MET A 152 12.13 -15.29 3.77
N LEU A 153 12.51 -14.05 3.48
CA LEU A 153 12.92 -13.10 4.53
C LEU A 153 11.78 -12.73 5.46
N GLY A 154 10.59 -12.48 4.91
CA GLY A 154 9.37 -12.25 5.69
C GLY A 154 9.04 -13.43 6.60
N ALA A 155 9.18 -14.66 6.11
CA ALA A 155 8.95 -15.87 6.92
C ALA A 155 9.93 -15.99 8.10
N VAL A 156 11.21 -15.65 7.91
CA VAL A 156 12.20 -15.61 9.00
C VAL A 156 11.81 -14.57 10.05
N VAL A 157 11.47 -13.35 9.60
CA VAL A 157 11.05 -12.26 10.51
C VAL A 157 9.74 -12.61 11.23
N SER A 158 8.80 -13.25 10.54
CA SER A 158 7.55 -13.72 11.12
C SER A 158 7.80 -14.80 12.17
N ALA A 159 8.71 -15.76 11.92
CA ALA A 159 9.05 -16.78 12.90
C ALA A 159 9.66 -16.18 14.18
N VAL A 160 10.57 -15.21 14.02
CA VAL A 160 11.14 -14.45 15.14
C VAL A 160 10.06 -13.67 15.89
N SER A 161 9.17 -12.99 15.16
CA SER A 161 8.06 -12.22 15.74
C SER A 161 7.11 -13.12 16.53
N THR A 162 6.77 -14.29 16.00
CA THR A 162 5.91 -15.28 16.65
C THR A 162 6.57 -15.83 17.92
N PHE A 163 7.87 -16.14 17.89
CA PHE A 163 8.61 -16.59 19.07
C PHE A 163 8.60 -15.52 20.17
N ILE A 164 8.94 -14.27 19.84
CA ILE A 164 8.92 -13.15 20.79
C ILE A 164 7.51 -12.94 21.34
N ALA A 165 6.49 -13.01 20.49
CA ALA A 165 5.10 -12.83 20.89
C ALA A 165 4.59 -13.98 21.77
N LEU A 166 5.08 -15.21 21.60
CA LEU A 166 4.79 -16.33 22.50
C LEU A 166 5.36 -16.06 23.89
N GLU A 167 6.64 -15.69 23.97
CA GLU A 167 7.32 -15.40 25.24
C GLU A 167 6.71 -14.20 25.99
N ALA A 168 6.18 -13.22 25.24
CA ALA A 168 5.60 -12.00 25.80
C ALA A 168 4.06 -12.02 25.93
N ASP A 169 3.42 -13.18 25.76
CA ASP A 169 1.94 -13.33 25.76
C ASP A 169 1.21 -12.35 24.82
N ALA A 170 1.85 -12.04 23.69
CA ALA A 170 1.39 -11.08 22.69
C ALA A 170 0.91 -11.74 21.40
N LEU A 171 0.75 -13.08 21.35
CA LEU A 171 0.33 -13.81 20.16
C LEU A 171 -1.04 -13.34 19.63
N GLN A 172 -1.99 -13.07 20.51
CA GLN A 172 -3.30 -12.56 20.10
C GLN A 172 -3.18 -11.18 19.44
N SER A 173 -2.41 -10.28 20.05
CA SER A 173 -2.16 -8.93 19.51
C SER A 173 -1.48 -9.00 18.14
N LEU A 174 -0.46 -9.86 18.00
CA LEU A 174 0.24 -10.11 16.74
C LEU A 174 -0.74 -10.63 15.68
N GLY A 175 -1.59 -11.59 16.04
CA GLY A 175 -2.63 -12.13 15.15
C GLY A 175 -3.62 -11.07 14.66
N VAL A 176 -4.06 -10.16 15.54
CA VAL A 176 -4.98 -9.06 15.17
C VAL A 176 -4.33 -8.11 14.16
N TRP A 177 -3.05 -7.77 14.31
CA TRP A 177 -2.35 -6.86 13.38
C TRP A 177 -2.19 -7.45 11.98
N PHE A 178 -1.97 -8.76 11.86
CA PHE A 178 -1.89 -9.43 10.55
C PHE A 178 -3.24 -9.73 9.92
N GLN A 179 -4.34 -9.72 10.69
CA GLN A 179 -5.69 -9.93 10.17
C GLN A 179 -6.24 -8.74 9.37
N GLY A 180 -5.71 -7.53 9.54
CA GLY A 180 -6.07 -6.36 8.74
C GLY A 180 -7.56 -6.02 8.77
N SER A 181 -7.97 -5.11 9.66
CA SER A 181 -9.37 -4.71 9.80
C SER A 181 -9.53 -3.21 10.03
N PHE A 182 -10.65 -2.67 9.55
CA PHE A 182 -11.03 -1.29 9.77
C PHE A 182 -12.01 -1.12 10.95
N THR A 183 -12.38 -2.20 11.64
CA THR A 183 -13.29 -2.16 12.80
C THR A 183 -12.71 -1.35 13.97
N SER A 184 -11.38 -1.34 14.12
CA SER A 184 -10.68 -0.58 15.18
C SER A 184 -10.39 0.88 14.79
N VAL A 185 -10.89 1.36 13.65
CA VAL A 185 -10.66 2.74 13.20
C VAL A 185 -11.76 3.66 13.72
N TYR A 186 -11.42 4.46 14.72
CA TYR A 186 -12.29 5.47 15.30
C TYR A 186 -11.53 6.77 15.58
N ARG A 187 -12.28 7.82 15.95
CA ARG A 187 -11.72 9.14 16.27
C ARG A 187 -10.63 9.04 17.34
N GLY A 188 -9.47 9.66 17.10
CA GLY A 188 -8.27 9.59 17.94
C GLY A 188 -7.21 8.62 17.43
N GLN A 189 -7.55 7.65 16.57
CA GLN A 189 -6.61 6.69 15.99
C GLN A 189 -6.38 6.86 14.48
N TYR A 190 -7.30 7.48 13.74
CA TYR A 190 -7.19 7.59 12.28
C TYR A 190 -6.38 8.82 11.84
N GLU A 191 -6.22 9.83 12.71
CA GLU A 191 -5.62 11.12 12.40
C GLU A 191 -4.16 11.00 11.95
N VAL A 192 -3.44 10.04 12.52
CA VAL A 192 -2.08 9.67 12.11
C VAL A 192 -2.00 9.19 10.65
N LEU A 193 -3.09 8.70 10.04
CA LEU A 193 -3.11 8.33 8.61
C LEU A 193 -2.92 9.55 7.70
N TRP A 194 -3.12 10.79 8.18
CA TRP A 194 -2.80 11.98 7.38
C TRP A 194 -1.32 12.06 6.98
N ILE A 195 -0.42 11.41 7.73
CA ILE A 195 1.00 11.25 7.33
C ILE A 195 1.09 10.54 5.97
N VAL A 196 0.24 9.55 5.75
CA VAL A 196 0.19 8.78 4.51
C VAL A 196 -0.25 9.64 3.32
N LEU A 197 -1.14 10.62 3.54
CA LEU A 197 -1.48 11.60 2.50
C LEU A 197 -0.24 12.40 2.07
N ALA A 198 0.58 12.85 3.02
CA ALA A 198 1.82 13.56 2.71
C ALA A 198 2.79 12.67 1.91
N VAL A 199 2.86 11.37 2.24
CA VAL A 199 3.64 10.40 1.46
C VAL A 199 3.13 10.26 0.04
N VAL A 200 1.81 10.12 -0.15
CA VAL A 200 1.20 10.05 -1.50
C VAL A 200 1.57 11.29 -2.31
N LEU A 201 1.40 12.48 -1.75
CA LEU A 201 1.76 13.74 -2.40
C LEU A 201 3.27 13.81 -2.73
N ALA A 202 4.13 13.35 -1.82
CA ALA A 202 5.57 13.29 -2.05
C ALA A 202 5.92 12.35 -3.21
N VAL A 203 5.25 11.20 -3.33
CA VAL A 203 5.43 10.28 -4.45
C VAL A 203 4.96 10.90 -5.76
N PHE A 204 3.84 11.63 -5.78
CA PHE A 204 3.42 12.41 -6.95
C PHE A 204 4.47 13.43 -7.38
N ALA A 205 5.11 14.11 -6.43
CA ALA A 205 6.17 15.09 -6.71
C ALA A 205 7.46 14.42 -7.21
N TYR A 206 7.79 13.22 -6.72
CA TYR A 206 8.98 12.46 -7.10
C TYR A 206 8.76 11.47 -8.26
N ALA A 207 7.55 11.43 -8.83
CA ALA A 207 7.14 10.39 -9.77
C ALA A 207 8.09 10.22 -10.96
N ASP A 208 8.51 11.32 -11.61
CA ASP A 208 9.40 11.26 -12.78
C ASP A 208 10.77 10.64 -12.43
N ARG A 209 11.30 10.95 -11.23
CA ARG A 209 12.57 10.41 -10.75
C ARG A 209 12.46 8.93 -10.40
N LEU A 210 11.31 8.51 -9.87
CA LEU A 210 11.02 7.10 -9.59
C LEU A 210 10.81 6.30 -10.88
N THR A 211 10.15 6.87 -11.90
CA THR A 211 10.08 6.27 -13.25
C THR A 211 11.48 6.06 -13.82
N ALA A 212 12.34 7.09 -13.76
CA ALA A 212 13.72 7.03 -14.23
C ALA A 212 14.54 5.97 -13.46
N ALA A 213 14.41 5.88 -12.14
CA ALA A 213 15.06 4.83 -11.35
C ALA A 213 14.57 3.42 -11.75
N GLY A 214 13.32 3.28 -12.18
CA GLY A 214 12.77 2.01 -12.66
C GLY A 214 13.36 1.51 -13.97
N LEU A 215 14.06 2.36 -14.73
CA LEU A 215 14.83 1.95 -15.92
C LEU A 215 16.13 1.20 -15.57
N GLY A 216 16.54 1.25 -14.30
CA GLY A 216 17.75 0.59 -13.81
C GLY A 216 18.87 1.57 -13.52
N GLU A 217 19.89 1.10 -12.81
CA GLU A 217 21.00 1.92 -12.31
C GLU A 217 21.79 2.57 -13.45
N ASP A 218 22.13 1.81 -14.50
CA ASP A 218 22.92 2.31 -15.63
C ASP A 218 22.18 3.40 -16.42
N MET A 219 20.90 3.18 -16.69
CA MET A 219 20.07 4.15 -17.42
C MET A 219 19.81 5.42 -16.58
N ALA A 220 19.48 5.25 -15.30
CA ALA A 220 19.24 6.37 -14.39
C ALA A 220 20.50 7.25 -14.23
N THR A 221 21.67 6.63 -14.07
CA THR A 221 22.93 7.36 -13.92
C THR A 221 23.33 8.07 -15.21
N THR A 222 23.08 7.46 -16.38
CA THR A 222 23.36 8.07 -17.70
C THR A 222 22.59 9.37 -17.93
N ILE A 223 21.35 9.46 -17.44
CA ILE A 223 20.53 10.68 -17.54
C ILE A 223 20.75 11.67 -16.37
N GLY A 224 21.78 11.45 -15.55
CA GLY A 224 22.17 12.34 -14.45
C GLY A 224 21.37 12.19 -13.16
N LEU A 225 20.58 11.11 -13.00
CA LEU A 225 19.87 10.82 -11.76
C LEU A 225 20.78 10.05 -10.78
N ASP A 226 20.80 10.49 -9.52
CA ASP A 226 21.37 9.70 -8.42
C ASP A 226 20.43 8.53 -8.08
N TYR A 227 20.72 7.37 -8.67
CA TYR A 227 19.94 6.13 -8.48
C TYR A 227 19.85 5.73 -6.99
N ARG A 228 20.95 5.81 -6.25
CA ARG A 228 20.99 5.41 -4.83
C ARG A 228 20.09 6.30 -3.99
N ARG A 229 20.10 7.61 -4.26
CA ARG A 229 19.21 8.56 -3.57
C ARG A 229 17.75 8.34 -3.94
N ALA A 230 17.43 8.04 -5.20
CA ALA A 230 16.07 7.74 -5.62
C ALA A 230 15.52 6.47 -4.94
N VAL A 231 16.31 5.41 -4.87
CA VAL A 231 15.96 4.17 -4.14
C VAL A 231 15.75 4.47 -2.66
N MET A 232 16.66 5.21 -2.01
CA MET A 232 16.56 5.51 -0.58
C MET A 232 15.30 6.33 -0.24
N ILE A 233 14.98 7.34 -1.06
CA ILE A 233 13.76 8.14 -0.89
C ILE A 233 12.53 7.27 -1.13
N GLY A 234 12.49 6.51 -2.22
CA GLY A 234 11.35 5.67 -2.55
C GLY A 234 11.09 4.60 -1.48
N THR A 235 12.14 3.94 -0.98
CA THR A 235 12.04 3.01 0.14
C THR A 235 11.59 3.70 1.43
N GLY A 236 12.09 4.90 1.73
CA GLY A 236 11.62 5.69 2.87
C GLY A 236 10.12 5.98 2.80
N LEU A 237 9.63 6.40 1.64
CA LEU A 237 8.21 6.67 1.40
C LEU A 237 7.35 5.41 1.55
N ILE A 238 7.78 4.28 0.96
CA ILE A 238 7.10 2.98 1.12
C ILE A 238 7.08 2.57 2.59
N ALA A 239 8.21 2.64 3.30
CA ALA A 239 8.31 2.24 4.70
C ALA A 239 7.41 3.08 5.61
N ILE A 240 7.32 4.39 5.37
CA ILE A 240 6.38 5.26 6.10
C ILE A 240 4.94 4.86 5.81
N ALA A 241 4.57 4.69 4.54
CA ALA A 241 3.21 4.29 4.17
C ALA A 241 2.82 2.93 4.76
N THR A 242 3.65 1.91 4.57
CA THR A 242 3.42 0.55 5.09
C THR A 242 3.40 0.56 6.62
N GLY A 243 4.38 1.16 7.28
CA GLY A 243 4.43 1.19 8.74
C GLY A 243 3.21 1.88 9.38
N VAL A 244 2.79 3.03 8.85
CA VAL A 244 1.61 3.75 9.37
C VAL A 244 0.33 2.94 9.11
N VAL A 245 0.16 2.38 7.91
CA VAL A 245 -1.01 1.55 7.59
C VAL A 245 -1.05 0.28 8.44
N THR A 246 0.08 -0.39 8.64
CA THR A 246 0.18 -1.61 9.46
C THR A 246 -0.19 -1.33 10.92
N VAL A 247 0.18 -0.18 11.49
CA VAL A 247 -0.17 0.15 12.88
C VAL A 247 -1.65 0.47 13.05
N VAL A 248 -2.29 1.13 12.08
CA VAL A 248 -3.68 1.61 12.22
C VAL A 248 -4.69 0.59 11.72
N VAL A 249 -4.42 -0.03 10.57
CA VAL A 249 -5.35 -0.92 9.87
C VAL A 249 -4.88 -2.37 9.91
N GLY A 250 -3.57 -2.60 9.95
CA GLY A 250 -2.96 -3.92 9.82
C GLY A 250 -2.53 -4.23 8.38
N SER A 251 -2.37 -5.52 8.09
CA SER A 251 -1.91 -5.97 6.76
C SER A 251 -3.01 -5.87 5.70
N LEU A 252 -2.68 -5.30 4.53
CA LEU A 252 -3.54 -5.24 3.35
C LEU A 252 -2.86 -5.99 2.19
N PRO A 253 -2.99 -7.33 2.10
CA PRO A 253 -2.24 -8.15 1.15
C PRO A 253 -2.70 -7.93 -0.29
N PHE A 254 -1.81 -8.17 -1.27
CA PHE A 254 -2.07 -8.19 -2.73
C PHE A 254 -2.52 -6.88 -3.37
N LEU A 255 -2.88 -5.85 -2.61
CA LEU A 255 -3.36 -4.59 -3.17
C LEU A 255 -2.25 -3.88 -3.97
N GLY A 256 -1.04 -3.83 -3.41
CA GLY A 256 0.13 -3.23 -4.04
C GLY A 256 0.61 -4.01 -5.26
N LEU A 257 0.28 -5.30 -5.34
CA LEU A 257 0.62 -6.12 -6.48
C LEU A 257 -0.42 -5.95 -7.60
N ILE A 258 -1.70 -6.12 -7.30
CA ILE A 258 -2.73 -6.27 -8.34
C ILE A 258 -3.06 -4.95 -9.00
N VAL A 259 -3.20 -3.90 -8.20
CA VAL A 259 -3.67 -2.60 -8.69
C VAL A 259 -2.70 -2.01 -9.72
N PRO A 260 -1.38 -1.91 -9.45
CA PRO A 260 -0.43 -1.43 -10.44
C PRO A 260 -0.38 -2.30 -11.69
N ASN A 261 -0.45 -3.64 -11.55
CA ASN A 261 -0.42 -4.55 -12.70
C ASN A 261 -1.64 -4.39 -13.62
N ILE A 262 -2.85 -4.25 -13.06
CA ILE A 262 -4.06 -4.01 -13.85
C ILE A 262 -3.97 -2.68 -14.62
N VAL A 263 -3.40 -1.66 -13.99
CA VAL A 263 -3.23 -0.34 -14.62
C VAL A 263 -2.16 -0.38 -15.70
N SER A 264 -1.00 -0.99 -15.42
CA SER A 264 0.13 -1.05 -16.35
C SER A 264 -0.17 -1.88 -17.59
N MET A 265 -0.95 -2.96 -17.46
CA MET A 265 -1.41 -3.75 -18.60
C MET A 265 -2.22 -2.95 -19.63
N ARG A 266 -2.86 -1.84 -19.22
CA ARG A 266 -3.65 -1.00 -20.13
C ARG A 266 -2.93 0.28 -20.56
N ARG A 267 -2.07 0.85 -19.70
CA ARG A 267 -1.49 2.18 -19.92
C ARG A 267 0.03 2.20 -20.08
N GLY A 268 0.70 1.06 -19.92
CA GLY A 268 2.17 0.97 -19.89
C GLY A 268 2.75 1.27 -18.51
N ASP A 269 4.07 1.47 -18.43
CA ASP A 269 4.83 1.49 -17.16
C ASP A 269 5.21 2.90 -16.67
N ASP A 270 4.61 3.96 -17.21
CA ASP A 270 4.88 5.32 -16.71
C ASP A 270 4.23 5.55 -15.35
N LEU A 271 5.06 5.67 -14.31
CA LEU A 271 4.62 5.80 -12.92
C LEU A 271 3.75 7.04 -12.74
N ARG A 272 4.14 8.18 -13.32
CA ARG A 272 3.43 9.46 -13.12
C ARG A 272 2.01 9.43 -13.67
N SER A 273 1.83 8.96 -14.90
CA SER A 273 0.50 8.88 -15.49
C SER A 273 -0.37 7.78 -14.86
N ASN A 274 0.25 6.74 -14.29
CA ASN A 274 -0.47 5.64 -13.65
C ASN A 274 -0.87 5.94 -12.20
N LEU A 275 -0.14 6.78 -11.47
CA LEU A 275 -0.40 7.09 -10.06
C LEU A 275 -1.87 7.44 -9.75
N PRO A 276 -2.55 8.36 -10.47
CA PRO A 276 -3.95 8.66 -10.19
C PRO A 276 -4.86 7.44 -10.33
N TRP A 277 -4.62 6.58 -11.32
CA TRP A 277 -5.42 5.38 -11.55
C TRP A 277 -5.16 4.30 -10.52
N VAL A 278 -3.89 4.16 -10.11
CA VAL A 278 -3.50 3.24 -9.04
C VAL A 278 -4.14 3.65 -7.72
N CYS A 279 -4.13 4.95 -7.39
CA CYS A 279 -4.81 5.43 -6.19
C CYS A 279 -6.34 5.21 -6.27
N LEU A 280 -6.98 5.60 -7.37
CA LEU A 280 -8.43 5.44 -7.53
C LEU A 280 -8.85 3.96 -7.44
N LEU A 281 -8.18 3.08 -8.18
CA LEU A 281 -8.51 1.65 -8.18
C LEU A 281 -8.20 0.99 -6.84
N GLY A 282 -7.11 1.40 -6.16
CA GLY A 282 -6.78 0.95 -4.82
C GLY A 282 -7.85 1.30 -3.80
N VAL A 283 -8.32 2.55 -3.79
CA VAL A 283 -9.43 3.00 -2.94
C VAL A 283 -10.71 2.23 -3.25
N GLY A 284 -11.04 2.06 -4.54
CA GLY A 284 -12.23 1.34 -4.96
C GLY A 284 -12.25 -0.11 -4.47
N ILE A 285 -11.16 -0.86 -4.69
CA ILE A 285 -11.07 -2.27 -4.27
C ILE A 285 -11.17 -2.39 -2.75
N VAL A 286 -10.40 -1.61 -2.00
CA VAL A 286 -10.43 -1.65 -0.53
C VAL A 286 -11.82 -1.29 0.01
N THR A 287 -12.48 -0.29 -0.57
CA THR A 287 -13.84 0.10 -0.17
C THR A 287 -14.86 -1.01 -0.47
N VAL A 288 -14.77 -1.66 -1.63
CA VAL A 288 -15.64 -2.79 -1.96
C VAL A 288 -15.39 -3.96 -1.00
N CYS A 289 -14.14 -4.31 -0.73
CA CYS A 289 -13.80 -5.38 0.22
C CYS A 289 -14.33 -5.07 1.63
N ASP A 290 -14.21 -3.82 2.10
CA ASP A 290 -14.74 -3.41 3.40
C ASP A 290 -16.27 -3.40 3.45
N LEU A 291 -16.95 -2.99 2.38
CA LEU A 291 -18.42 -3.10 2.29
C LEU A 291 -18.86 -4.56 2.38
N VAL A 292 -18.24 -5.45 1.63
CA VAL A 292 -18.54 -6.90 1.69
C VAL A 292 -18.25 -7.45 3.09
N ALA A 293 -17.14 -7.03 3.72
CA ALA A 293 -16.73 -7.44 5.06
C ALA A 293 -17.79 -7.13 6.13
N ARG A 294 -18.45 -5.97 6.01
CA ARG A 294 -19.52 -5.54 6.93
C ARG A 294 -20.85 -6.24 6.67
N THR A 295 -21.12 -6.65 5.42
CA THR A 295 -22.45 -7.17 5.04
C THR A 295 -22.55 -8.69 5.06
N ILE A 296 -21.44 -9.42 4.91
CA ILE A 296 -21.48 -10.87 4.67
C ILE A 296 -21.91 -11.71 5.88
N ILE A 297 -21.52 -11.32 7.10
CA ILE A 297 -21.88 -12.02 8.36
C ILE A 297 -22.43 -11.00 9.37
N SER A 298 -23.26 -10.04 8.92
CA SER A 298 -23.91 -9.07 9.82
C SER A 298 -24.63 -9.80 10.97
N PRO A 299 -24.44 -9.43 12.26
CA PRO A 299 -23.83 -8.20 12.80
C PRO A 299 -22.30 -8.23 12.99
N PHE A 300 -21.63 -9.36 12.76
CA PHE A 300 -20.19 -9.48 12.89
C PHE A 300 -19.47 -9.02 11.61
N GLU A 301 -18.29 -8.44 11.78
CA GLU A 301 -17.45 -8.02 10.67
C GLU A 301 -16.31 -9.02 10.44
N VAL A 302 -16.09 -9.40 9.19
CA VAL A 302 -14.93 -10.19 8.79
C VAL A 302 -13.72 -9.26 8.60
N PRO A 303 -12.48 -9.67 8.93
CA PRO A 303 -11.31 -8.86 8.61
C PRO A 303 -11.18 -8.63 7.09
N VAL A 304 -10.94 -7.39 6.69
CA VAL A 304 -10.90 -7.00 5.28
C VAL A 304 -9.76 -7.70 4.53
N ALA A 305 -8.64 -8.00 5.21
CA ALA A 305 -7.53 -8.74 4.61
C ALA A 305 -7.93 -10.14 4.13
N VAL A 306 -8.97 -10.77 4.71
CA VAL A 306 -9.46 -12.08 4.27
C VAL A 306 -10.08 -11.99 2.88
N ILE A 307 -10.98 -11.03 2.68
CA ILE A 307 -11.65 -10.82 1.40
C ILE A 307 -10.65 -10.32 0.36
N LEU A 308 -9.79 -9.38 0.75
CA LEU A 308 -8.74 -8.86 -0.12
C LEU A 308 -7.72 -9.94 -0.49
N GLY A 309 -7.38 -10.84 0.44
CA GLY A 309 -6.53 -12.00 0.21
C GLY A 309 -7.13 -12.97 -0.81
N LEU A 310 -8.42 -13.29 -0.68
CA LEU A 310 -9.13 -14.18 -1.59
C LEU A 310 -9.24 -13.59 -3.01
N VAL A 311 -9.79 -12.39 -3.13
CA VAL A 311 -9.91 -11.67 -4.40
C VAL A 311 -8.53 -11.45 -4.99
N GLY A 312 -7.57 -11.11 -4.13
CA GLY A 312 -6.22 -10.81 -4.50
C GLY A 312 -5.51 -12.00 -5.13
N ALA A 313 -5.47 -13.12 -4.41
CA ALA A 313 -4.86 -14.35 -4.90
C ALA A 313 -5.51 -14.82 -6.22
N ALA A 314 -6.84 -14.77 -6.34
CA ALA A 314 -7.54 -15.17 -7.56
C ALA A 314 -7.12 -14.30 -8.76
N VAL A 315 -7.14 -12.97 -8.61
CA VAL A 315 -6.72 -12.05 -9.68
C VAL A 315 -5.23 -12.24 -10.00
N PHE A 316 -4.39 -12.44 -8.98
CA PHE A 316 -2.97 -12.65 -9.17
C PHE A 316 -2.65 -13.90 -10.00
N ILE A 317 -3.32 -15.02 -9.69
CA ILE A 317 -3.20 -16.26 -10.46
C ILE A 317 -3.62 -16.04 -11.92
N LEU A 318 -4.73 -15.32 -12.15
CA LEU A 318 -5.20 -15.00 -13.50
C LEU A 318 -4.18 -14.13 -14.27
N LEU A 319 -3.53 -13.18 -13.59
CA LEU A 319 -2.48 -12.36 -14.19
C LEU A 319 -1.26 -13.19 -14.61
N ILE A 320 -0.79 -14.12 -13.76
CA ILE A 320 0.32 -15.01 -14.08
C ILE A 320 -0.03 -15.88 -15.29
N ILE A 321 -1.17 -16.58 -15.27
CA ILE A 321 -1.60 -17.45 -16.37
C ILE A 321 -1.73 -16.66 -17.67
N GLY A 322 -2.25 -15.43 -17.59
CA GLY A 322 -2.36 -14.53 -18.73
C GLY A 322 -1.01 -14.11 -19.32
N GLN A 323 0.02 -13.94 -18.49
CA GLN A 323 1.37 -13.59 -18.95
C GLN A 323 2.12 -14.79 -19.55
N VAL A 324 1.97 -15.99 -18.97
CA VAL A 324 2.53 -17.24 -19.52
C VAL A 324 1.97 -17.52 -20.92
N ARG A 325 0.65 -17.34 -21.11
CA ARG A 325 0.01 -17.50 -22.43
C ARG A 325 0.52 -16.52 -23.50
N LYS A 326 1.06 -15.37 -23.08
CA LYS A 326 1.65 -14.37 -23.97
C LYS A 326 3.16 -14.53 -24.17
N GLY A 327 3.79 -15.52 -23.52
CA GLY A 327 5.24 -15.76 -23.59
C GLY A 327 6.09 -14.66 -22.94
N ILE A 328 5.53 -13.92 -21.98
CA ILE A 328 6.20 -12.77 -21.32
C ILE A 328 6.97 -13.22 -20.06
N VAL A 329 6.63 -14.37 -19.50
CA VAL A 329 7.24 -14.98 -18.30
C VAL A 329 7.59 -16.43 -18.60
#